data_AF-A0A8J8STY1-F1
#
_entry.id   AF-A0A8J8STY1-F1
#
_cell.length_a   1.000
_cell.length_b   1.000
_cell.length_c   1.000
_cell.angle_alpha   90.00
_cell.angle_beta   90.00
_cell.angle_gamma   90.00
#
_symmetry.space_group_name_H-M   'P 1'
#
loop_
_entity.id
_entity.type
_entity.pdbx_description
1 polymer ?
#
loop_
_entity_poly.entity_id
_entity_poly.type
_entity_poly.pdbx_seq_one_letter_code
_entity_poly.pdbx_strand_id
1 'polypeptide(L)'
;MNQPLPDNTLGASLYFSVPPYDGLEFIGAIANERPSDIFHTGWALNPTVNVHSELKLVLQLEPLANLATMIRIKQETDLNKEFAKKVAYNLFNFLQSFNRNENATADGLLVVPLNTIDKWFDKFMKKYAIDPNFVFKQSEE
;
A
#
# COMPACT_ATOMS: atom_id res chain seq x y z
N MET A 1 -6.57 32.89 -12.85
CA MET A 1 -7.25 33.60 -11.74
C MET A 1 -7.12 32.70 -10.53
N ASN A 2 -6.52 33.17 -9.43
CA ASN A 2 -6.36 32.38 -8.20
C ASN A 2 -7.37 32.91 -7.18
N GLN A 3 -8.41 32.14 -6.89
CA GLN A 3 -9.46 32.50 -5.95
C GLN A 3 -9.66 31.37 -4.93
N PRO A 4 -10.01 31.68 -3.67
CA PRO A 4 -10.33 30.66 -2.67
C PRO A 4 -11.61 29.91 -3.06
N LEU A 5 -11.85 28.78 -2.40
CA LEU A 5 -13.12 28.07 -2.52
C LEU A 5 -14.28 28.98 -2.05
N PRO A 6 -15.46 28.91 -2.70
CA PRO A 6 -16.56 29.84 -2.44
C PRO A 6 -17.11 29.77 -1.01
N ASP A 7 -16.99 28.61 -0.37
CA ASP A 7 -17.54 28.33 0.96
C ASP A 7 -16.47 27.63 1.81
N ASN A 8 -16.29 28.10 3.05
CA ASN A 8 -15.37 27.53 4.02
C ASN A 8 -15.86 26.18 4.59
N THR A 9 -17.10 25.79 4.31
CA THR A 9 -17.64 24.46 4.65
C THR A 9 -17.37 23.40 3.57
N LEU A 10 -16.75 23.80 2.46
CA LEU A 10 -16.35 22.94 1.36
C LEU A 10 -14.83 22.71 1.33
N GLY A 11 -14.45 21.53 0.86
CA GLY A 11 -13.09 21.23 0.44
C GLY A 11 -13.07 20.70 -1.00
N ALA A 12 -11.89 20.72 -1.60
CA ALA A 12 -11.64 20.05 -2.87
C ALA A 12 -11.04 18.67 -2.59
N SER A 13 -11.80 17.61 -2.88
CA SER A 13 -11.29 16.24 -2.90
C SER A 13 -10.51 15.99 -4.19
N LEU A 14 -9.48 15.17 -4.05
CA LEU A 14 -8.64 14.67 -5.12
C LEU A 14 -8.85 13.16 -5.23
N TYR A 15 -9.17 12.70 -6.42
CA TYR A 15 -9.32 11.30 -6.78
C TYR A 15 -8.38 10.96 -7.92
N PHE A 16 -8.12 9.66 -8.11
CA PHE A 16 -7.58 9.15 -9.37
C PHE A 16 -8.46 8.07 -9.98
N SER A 17 -8.24 7.84 -11.27
CA SER A 17 -8.86 6.80 -12.05
C SER A 17 -7.86 6.25 -13.06
N VAL A 18 -7.87 4.94 -13.26
CA VAL A 18 -7.03 4.24 -14.24
C VAL A 18 -7.90 3.71 -15.38
N PRO A 19 -7.36 3.51 -16.59
CA PRO A 19 -8.10 2.92 -17.71
C PRO A 19 -8.80 1.62 -17.31
N PRO A 20 -10.08 1.39 -17.68
CA PRO A 20 -10.92 2.17 -18.61
C PRO A 20 -11.60 3.43 -18.03
N TYR A 21 -11.27 3.82 -16.80
CA TYR A 21 -11.80 4.98 -16.07
C TYR A 21 -13.22 4.81 -15.50
N ASP A 22 -13.60 3.59 -15.16
CA ASP A 22 -14.93 3.24 -14.64
C ASP A 22 -15.13 3.57 -13.14
N GLY A 23 -14.04 3.85 -12.41
CA GLY A 23 -14.07 4.08 -10.97
C GLY A 23 -13.19 5.24 -10.52
N LEU A 24 -13.54 5.85 -9.39
CA LEU A 24 -12.77 6.91 -8.73
C LEU A 24 -12.25 6.40 -7.39
N GLU A 25 -10.94 6.50 -7.18
CA GLU A 25 -10.28 6.17 -5.92
C GLU A 25 -9.81 7.44 -5.22
N PHE A 26 -10.14 7.57 -3.94
CA PHE A 26 -9.85 8.77 -3.15
C PHE A 26 -8.34 8.91 -2.82
N ILE A 27 -7.77 10.07 -3.11
CA ILE A 27 -6.38 10.41 -2.76
C ILE A 27 -6.32 11.18 -1.45
N GLY A 28 -7.12 12.22 -1.33
CA GLY A 28 -7.02 13.20 -0.26
C GLY A 28 -7.87 14.41 -0.57
N ALA A 29 -7.77 15.44 0.27
CA ALA A 29 -8.51 16.67 0.05
C ALA A 29 -7.73 17.88 0.58
N ILE A 30 -8.02 19.05 0.01
CA ILE A 30 -7.52 20.36 0.43
C ILE A 30 -8.71 21.28 0.71
N ALA A 31 -8.51 22.32 1.51
CA ALA A 31 -9.55 23.30 1.84
C ALA A 31 -8.93 24.69 1.97
N ASN A 32 -9.74 25.74 2.14
CA ASN A 32 -9.22 27.10 2.30
C ASN A 32 -8.21 27.24 3.45
N GLU A 33 -8.43 26.51 4.56
CA GLU A 33 -7.52 26.50 5.72
C GLU A 33 -6.19 25.76 5.45
N ARG A 34 -6.20 24.79 4.54
CA ARG A 34 -5.03 24.02 4.10
C ARG A 34 -5.07 23.88 2.57
N PRO A 35 -4.62 24.92 1.84
CA PRO A 35 -4.80 25.03 0.39
C PRO A 35 -3.87 24.13 -0.42
N SER A 36 -2.96 23.41 0.23
CA SER A 36 -2.03 22.49 -0.40
C SER A 36 -1.65 21.37 0.56
N ASP A 37 -1.39 20.18 0.02
CA ASP A 37 -0.88 19.05 0.77
C ASP A 37 -0.05 18.11 -0.13
N ILE A 38 0.70 17.20 0.48
CA ILE A 38 1.47 16.17 -0.20
C ILE A 38 0.83 14.81 0.08
N PHE A 39 0.39 14.13 -0.97
CA PHE A 39 -0.24 12.82 -0.87
C PHE A 39 0.70 11.72 -1.39
N HIS A 40 0.93 10.71 -0.56
CA HIS A 40 1.62 9.49 -0.97
C HIS A 40 0.62 8.57 -1.67
N THR A 41 0.83 8.32 -2.95
CA THR A 41 -0.17 7.62 -3.79
C THR A 41 -0.05 6.11 -3.76
N GLY A 42 1.14 5.58 -3.45
CA GLY A 42 1.40 4.14 -3.45
C GLY A 42 1.29 3.49 -4.83
N TRP A 43 1.12 4.26 -5.92
CA TRP A 43 0.81 3.72 -7.24
C TRP A 43 1.86 2.76 -7.78
N ALA A 44 3.14 3.02 -7.54
CA ALA A 44 4.22 2.13 -7.94
C ALA A 44 4.10 0.74 -7.31
N LEU A 45 3.56 0.68 -6.08
CA LEU A 45 3.38 -0.55 -5.32
C LEU A 45 2.01 -1.21 -5.54
N ASN A 46 1.06 -0.48 -6.12
CA ASN A 46 -0.28 -0.98 -6.37
C ASN A 46 -0.32 -1.71 -7.73
N PRO A 47 -0.52 -3.04 -7.76
CA PRO A 47 -0.51 -3.83 -9.00
C PRO A 47 -1.66 -3.49 -9.96
N THR A 48 -2.74 -2.88 -9.46
CA THR A 48 -3.88 -2.43 -10.29
C THR A 48 -3.57 -1.10 -10.98
N VAL A 49 -2.62 -0.31 -10.46
CA VAL A 49 -2.29 1.02 -10.99
C VAL A 49 -1.00 1.00 -11.79
N ASN A 50 0.02 0.30 -11.31
CA ASN A 50 1.37 0.32 -11.89
C ASN A 50 1.46 -0.30 -13.29
N VAL A 51 0.42 -0.97 -13.76
CA VAL A 51 0.31 -1.56 -15.11
C VAL A 51 -0.08 -0.54 -16.17
N HIS A 52 -0.61 0.61 -15.77
CA HIS A 52 -1.08 1.65 -16.69
C HIS A 52 -0.02 2.73 -16.89
N SER A 53 0.16 3.18 -18.14
CA SER A 53 1.09 4.28 -18.48
C SER A 53 0.53 5.67 -18.20
N GLU A 54 -0.77 5.78 -17.98
CA GLU A 54 -1.47 7.03 -17.71
C GLU A 54 -2.58 6.82 -16.67
N LEU A 55 -2.95 7.90 -15.98
CA LEU A 55 -4.06 7.96 -15.05
C LEU A 55 -4.70 9.35 -15.12
N LYS A 56 -5.97 9.44 -14.70
CA LYS A 56 -6.69 10.71 -14.58
C LYS A 56 -6.76 11.13 -13.13
N LEU A 57 -6.44 12.40 -12.88
CA LEU A 57 -6.72 13.06 -11.61
C LEU A 57 -8.05 13.80 -11.72
N VAL A 58 -8.91 13.63 -10.73
CA VAL A 58 -10.25 14.21 -10.70
C VAL A 58 -10.40 15.02 -9.42
N LEU A 59 -10.83 16.27 -9.56
CA LEU A 59 -11.09 17.19 -8.46
C LEU A 59 -12.60 17.41 -8.33
N GLN A 60 -13.12 17.31 -7.11
CA GLN A 60 -14.53 17.55 -6.81
C GLN A 60 -14.67 18.42 -5.57
N LEU A 61 -15.72 19.24 -5.53
CA LEU A 61 -16.06 20.02 -4.34
C LEU A 61 -17.01 19.23 -3.48
N GLU A 62 -16.63 18.99 -2.23
CA GLU A 62 -17.41 18.20 -1.30
C GLU A 62 -17.48 18.86 0.09
N PRO A 63 -18.55 18.62 0.87
CA PRO A 63 -18.63 19.10 2.24
C PRO A 63 -17.51 18.54 3.12
N LEU A 64 -16.94 19.38 3.99
CA LEU A 64 -15.85 18.99 4.89
C LEU A 64 -16.19 17.77 5.77
N ALA A 65 -17.46 17.59 6.15
CA ALA A 65 -17.92 16.43 6.93
C ALA A 65 -17.73 15.08 6.18
N ASN A 66 -17.98 15.07 4.87
CA ASN A 66 -17.78 13.87 4.04
C ASN A 66 -16.29 13.59 3.88
N LEU A 67 -15.51 14.64 3.60
CA LEU A 67 -14.05 14.56 3.43
C LEU A 67 -13.36 14.01 4.68
N ALA A 68 -13.77 14.46 5.87
CA ALA A 68 -13.23 13.95 7.14
C ALA A 68 -13.43 12.43 7.28
N THR A 69 -14.58 11.91 6.84
CA THR A 69 -14.87 10.47 6.87
C THR A 69 -13.99 9.71 5.89
N MET A 70 -13.84 10.21 4.65
CA MET A 70 -13.02 9.56 3.62
C MET A 70 -11.53 9.55 3.97
N ILE A 71 -11.02 10.63 4.55
CA ILE A 71 -9.64 10.72 5.04
C ILE A 71 -9.40 9.68 6.13
N ARG A 72 -10.34 9.51 7.07
CA ARG A 72 -10.21 8.51 8.14
C ARG A 72 -10.15 7.08 7.58
N ILE A 73 -11.04 6.74 6.65
CA ILE A 73 -11.06 5.42 6.00
C ILE A 73 -9.74 5.15 5.26
N LYS A 74 -9.20 6.16 4.56
CA LYS A 74 -7.94 6.02 3.83
C LYS A 74 -6.72 5.80 4.74
N GLN A 75 -6.71 6.41 5.91
CA GLN A 75 -5.62 6.19 6.88
C GLN A 75 -5.61 4.75 7.42
N GLU A 76 -6.77 4.09 7.46
CA GLU A 76 -6.86 2.69 7.88
C GLU A 76 -6.34 1.71 6.82
N THR A 77 -6.43 2.07 5.53
CA THR A 77 -5.91 1.29 4.38
C THR A 77 -4.46 1.66 4.02
N ASP A 78 -3.58 1.74 5.03
CA ASP A 78 -2.16 2.04 4.81
C ASP A 78 -1.47 0.90 4.04
N LEU A 79 -1.32 1.07 2.72
CA LEU A 79 -0.61 0.14 1.83
C LEU A 79 0.81 -0.19 2.30
N ASN A 80 1.49 0.73 3.00
CA ASN A 80 2.82 0.46 3.55
C ASN A 80 2.76 -0.52 4.71
N LYS A 81 1.71 -0.45 5.52
CA LYS A 81 1.46 -1.40 6.61
C LYS A 81 1.16 -2.79 6.05
N GLU A 82 0.35 -2.87 5.00
CA GLU A 82 0.08 -4.14 4.30
C GLU A 82 1.34 -4.70 3.64
N PHE A 83 2.15 -3.85 3.00
CA PHE A 83 3.46 -4.26 2.47
C PHE A 83 4.35 -4.84 3.57
N ALA A 84 4.50 -4.15 4.69
CA ALA A 84 5.31 -4.61 5.82
C ALA A 84 4.81 -5.96 6.37
N LYS A 85 3.49 -6.15 6.50
CA LYS A 85 2.90 -7.44 6.89
C LYS A 85 3.27 -8.55 5.90
N LYS A 86 3.13 -8.29 4.59
CA LYS A 86 3.45 -9.29 3.56
C LYS A 86 4.95 -9.61 3.51
N VAL A 87 5.83 -8.64 3.75
CA VAL A 87 7.29 -8.89 3.91
C VAL A 87 7.54 -9.80 5.12
N ALA A 88 6.90 -9.53 6.26
CA ALA A 88 7.03 -10.37 7.45
C ALA A 88 6.49 -11.80 7.20
N TYR A 89 5.36 -11.92 6.49
CA TYR A 89 4.79 -13.22 6.12
C TYR A 89 5.71 -14.00 5.17
N ASN A 90 6.31 -13.31 4.18
CA ASN A 90 7.29 -13.90 3.28
C ASN A 90 8.49 -14.48 4.05
N LEU A 91 9.03 -13.72 5.02
CA LEU A 91 10.09 -14.18 5.89
C LEU A 91 9.65 -15.39 6.72
N PHE A 92 8.48 -15.32 7.35
CA PHE A 92 7.94 -16.41 8.16
C PHE A 92 7.80 -17.71 7.37
N ASN A 93 7.21 -17.65 6.17
CA ASN A 93 7.07 -18.81 5.29
C ASN A 93 8.43 -19.40 4.87
N PHE A 94 9.43 -18.53 4.64
CA PHE A 94 10.79 -18.99 4.36
C PHE A 94 11.40 -19.73 5.55
N LEU A 95 11.24 -19.20 6.77
CA LEU A 95 11.70 -19.85 8.00
C LEU A 95 11.00 -21.19 8.24
N GLN A 96 9.68 -21.27 8.03
CA GLN A 96 8.91 -22.52 8.16
C GLN A 96 9.36 -23.59 7.16
N SER A 97 9.84 -23.22 5.97
CA SER A 97 10.26 -24.18 4.95
C SER A 97 11.40 -25.11 5.40
N PHE A 98 12.18 -24.72 6.42
CA PHE A 98 13.26 -25.52 6.99
C PHE A 98 12.78 -26.59 8.00
N ASN A 99 11.54 -26.49 8.50
CA ASN A 99 10.96 -27.40 9.48
C ASN A 99 10.30 -28.67 8.89
N ARG A 100 10.57 -29.00 7.61
CA ARG A 100 10.04 -30.22 6.97
C ARG A 100 10.66 -31.53 7.45
N ASN A 101 11.59 -31.49 8.40
CA ASN A 101 12.27 -32.69 8.91
C ASN A 101 11.52 -33.27 10.13
N GLU A 102 11.13 -34.53 10.03
CA GLU A 102 10.30 -35.31 10.97
C GLU A 102 10.88 -35.53 12.37
N ASN A 103 12.06 -34.98 12.68
CA ASN A 103 12.66 -35.05 14.02
C ASN A 103 12.31 -33.82 14.86
N ALA A 104 11.02 -33.49 14.93
CA ALA A 104 10.50 -32.44 15.80
C ALA A 104 10.57 -32.90 17.28
N THR A 105 11.76 -32.86 17.86
CA THR A 105 11.92 -32.91 19.31
C THR A 105 11.36 -31.63 19.92
N ALA A 106 10.18 -31.78 20.53
CA ALA A 106 9.62 -31.06 21.69
C ALA A 106 9.63 -29.51 21.70
N ASP A 107 8.49 -28.94 22.11
CA ASP A 107 8.27 -27.54 22.52
C ASP A 107 8.07 -26.45 21.45
N GLY A 108 7.63 -26.78 20.23
CA GLY A 108 7.15 -25.75 19.29
C GLY A 108 8.22 -24.72 18.87
N LEU A 109 9.49 -25.05 19.07
CA LEU A 109 10.63 -24.21 18.71
C LEU A 109 10.97 -24.37 17.22
N LEU A 110 11.22 -23.25 16.55
CA LEU A 110 11.64 -23.21 15.15
C LEU A 110 13.18 -23.21 15.10
N VAL A 111 13.78 -24.32 14.67
CA VAL A 111 15.24 -24.46 14.54
C VAL A 111 15.65 -24.15 13.12
N VAL A 112 16.40 -23.07 12.94
CA VAL A 112 16.95 -22.66 11.64
C VAL A 112 18.46 -22.44 11.70
N PRO A 113 19.20 -22.71 10.61
CA PRO A 113 20.60 -22.34 10.52
C PRO A 113 20.82 -20.84 10.75
N LEU A 114 21.95 -20.46 11.36
CA LEU A 114 22.27 -19.04 11.64
C LEU A 114 22.31 -18.16 10.39
N ASN A 115 22.72 -18.72 9.24
CA ASN A 115 22.78 -18.01 7.96
C ASN A 115 21.44 -17.94 7.20
N THR A 116 20.33 -18.30 7.83
CA THR A 116 19.02 -18.35 7.18
C THR A 116 18.52 -16.95 6.82
N ILE A 117 18.72 -15.97 7.70
CA ILE A 117 18.31 -14.58 7.45
C ILE A 117 19.11 -13.98 6.29
N ASP A 118 20.43 -14.21 6.23
CA ASP A 118 21.27 -13.73 5.12
C ASP A 118 20.82 -14.32 3.78
N LYS A 119 20.58 -15.64 3.74
CA LYS A 119 20.08 -16.33 2.54
C LYS A 119 18.69 -15.85 2.13
N TRP A 120 17.82 -15.55 3.08
CA TRP A 120 16.51 -14.96 2.80
C TRP A 120 16.67 -13.57 2.20
N PHE A 121 17.48 -12.73 2.82
CA PHE A 121 17.72 -11.36 2.39
C PHE A 121 18.26 -11.29 0.96
N ASP A 122 19.27 -12.11 0.63
CA ASP A 122 19.79 -12.20 -0.74
C ASP A 122 18.72 -12.62 -1.75
N LYS A 123 17.85 -13.58 -1.40
CA LYS A 123 16.74 -14.01 -2.25
C LYS A 123 15.67 -12.94 -2.37
N PHE A 124 15.37 -12.23 -1.29
CA PHE A 124 14.41 -11.14 -1.24
C PHE A 124 14.85 -10.01 -2.17
N MET A 125 16.10 -9.55 -2.03
CA MET A 125 16.65 -8.47 -2.85
C MET A 125 16.70 -8.81 -4.34
N LYS A 126 17.05 -10.06 -4.69
CA LYS A 126 16.98 -10.53 -6.09
C LYS A 126 15.57 -10.49 -6.65
N LYS A 127 14.57 -10.93 -5.88
CA LYS A 127 13.16 -10.88 -6.30
C LYS A 127 12.65 -9.44 -6.40
N TYR A 128 12.99 -8.60 -5.43
CA TYR A 128 12.63 -7.18 -5.41
C TYR A 128 13.18 -6.42 -6.61
N ALA A 129 14.44 -6.69 -7.00
CA ALA A 129 15.06 -6.07 -8.16
C ALA A 129 14.38 -6.42 -9.49
N ILE A 130 13.75 -7.61 -9.56
CA ILE A 130 13.01 -8.06 -10.74
C ILE A 130 11.57 -7.50 -10.72
N ASP A 131 10.92 -7.54 -9.55
CA ASP A 131 9.55 -7.09 -9.38
C ASP A 131 9.36 -6.51 -7.97
N PRO A 132 9.27 -5.18 -7.82
CA PRO A 132 9.03 -4.54 -6.52
C PRO A 132 7.74 -5.00 -5.83
N ASN A 133 6.77 -5.53 -6.58
CA ASN A 133 5.45 -5.92 -6.10
C ASN A 133 5.30 -7.43 -5.88
N PHE A 134 6.39 -8.19 -5.98
CA PHE A 134 6.35 -9.66 -5.82
C PHE A 134 5.75 -10.09 -4.47
N VAL A 135 5.91 -9.26 -3.44
CA VAL A 135 5.42 -9.48 -2.08
C VAL A 135 3.88 -9.49 -2.02
N PHE A 136 3.22 -8.70 -2.87
CA PHE A 136 1.75 -8.67 -2.97
C PHE A 136 1.16 -9.82 -3.80
N LYS A 137 1.99 -10.52 -4.59
CA LYS A 137 1.58 -11.69 -5.38
C LYS A 137 1.57 -12.98 -4.57
N GLN A 138 2.07 -12.96 -3.34
CA GLN A 138 2.01 -14.10 -2.45
C GLN A 138 0.63 -14.14 -1.79
N SER A 139 -0.21 -15.06 -2.27
CA SER A 139 -1.50 -15.37 -1.67
C SER A 139 -1.32 -15.69 -0.19
N GLU A 140 -2.19 -15.13 0.65
CA GLU A 140 -2.46 -15.70 1.97
C GLU A 140 -3.25 -16.99 1.72
N GLU A 141 -2.55 -18.13 1.68
CA GLU A 141 -3.14 -19.41 2.08
C GLU A 141 -3.16 -19.49 3.61
#